data_AF-A0A961DHL3-F1
#
_entry.id   AF-A0A961DHL3-F1
#
_cell.length_a   1.000
_cell.length_b   1.000
_cell.length_c   1.000
_cell.angle_alpha   90.00
_cell.angle_beta   90.00
_cell.angle_gamma   90.00
#
_symmetry.space_group_name_H-M   'P 1'
#
loop_
_entity.id
_entity.type
_entity.pdbx_description
1 polymer ?
#
loop_
_entity_poly.entity_id
_entity_poly.type
_entity_poly.pdbx_seq_one_letter_code
_entity_poly.pdbx_strand_id
1 'polypeptide(L)'
;MAVQSFGTLAAAHAVKPTGAGLETILYGGRKFTCRPDMARIFLKRAREVIESGDEQLVPLLHAGGIELLLVSRATPYSLVGPAGE
;
A
#
# COMPACT_ATOMS: atom_id res chain seq x y z
N MET A 1 -19.94 -11.32 -25.50
CA MET A 1 -18.94 -11.25 -24.42
C MET A 1 -18.38 -9.84 -24.41
N ALA A 2 -18.69 -9.04 -23.38
CA ALA A 2 -18.26 -7.65 -23.29
C ALA A 2 -17.02 -7.56 -22.40
N VAL A 3 -15.89 -7.16 -22.98
CA VAL A 3 -14.68 -6.80 -22.24
C VAL A 3 -14.88 -5.38 -21.70
N GLN A 4 -14.98 -5.23 -20.38
CA GLN A 4 -15.08 -3.92 -19.76
C GLN A 4 -13.71 -3.25 -19.80
N SER A 5 -13.68 -2.07 -20.42
CA SER A 5 -12.52 -1.20 -20.52
C SER A 5 -12.10 -0.75 -19.13
N PHE A 6 -10.88 -1.11 -18.70
CA PHE A 6 -10.31 -0.60 -17.46
C PHE A 6 -9.81 0.82 -17.70
N GLY A 7 -10.44 1.77 -17.02
CA GLY A 7 -10.14 3.20 -17.12
C GLY A 7 -8.68 3.54 -16.81
N THR A 8 -8.23 4.61 -17.44
CA THR A 8 -6.91 5.24 -17.32
C THR A 8 -6.49 5.39 -15.85
N LEU A 9 -5.36 4.78 -15.44
CA LEU A 9 -4.77 5.04 -14.12
C LEU A 9 -4.39 6.52 -14.03
N ALA A 10 -5.08 7.24 -13.15
CA ALA A 10 -4.86 8.65 -12.88
C ALA A 10 -3.41 8.89 -12.40
N ALA A 11 -2.85 9.98 -12.91
CA ALA A 11 -1.50 10.46 -12.62
C ALA A 11 -1.19 10.44 -11.12
N ALA A 12 0.01 9.93 -10.79
CA ALA A 12 0.61 10.02 -9.48
C ALA A 12 0.70 11.51 -9.06
N HIS A 13 -0.27 11.97 -8.29
CA HIS A 13 -0.19 13.25 -7.60
C HIS A 13 1.02 13.19 -6.68
N ALA A 14 1.94 14.14 -6.84
CA ALA A 14 3.09 14.28 -5.97
C ALA A 14 2.60 14.56 -4.54
N VAL A 15 2.55 13.53 -3.71
CA VAL A 15 2.29 13.70 -2.28
C VAL A 15 3.51 14.35 -1.66
N LYS A 16 3.29 15.52 -1.05
CA LYS A 16 4.31 16.21 -0.25
C LYS A 16 4.74 15.28 0.90
N PRO A 17 6.04 15.07 1.12
CA PRO A 17 6.52 14.25 2.22
C PRO A 17 6.20 14.94 3.55
N THR A 18 5.21 14.43 4.28
CA THR A 18 4.90 14.86 5.64
C THR A 18 5.39 13.79 6.59
N GLY A 19 6.69 13.86 6.94
CA GLY A 19 7.36 12.98 7.89
C GLY A 19 8.81 12.73 7.48
N ALA A 20 9.76 13.17 8.29
CA ALA A 20 11.20 13.04 8.03
C ALA A 20 11.76 11.62 8.23
N GLY A 21 10.91 10.59 8.34
CA GLY A 21 11.30 9.21 8.60
C GLY A 21 10.76 8.24 7.56
N LEU A 22 11.42 7.09 7.40
CA LEU A 22 10.90 5.96 6.64
C LEU A 22 9.98 5.11 7.52
N GLU A 23 8.92 4.56 6.94
CA GLU A 23 8.04 3.60 7.61
C GLU A 23 8.29 2.20 7.04
N THR A 24 8.04 1.17 7.86
CA THR A 24 8.15 -0.22 7.42
C THR A 24 6.79 -0.90 7.48
N ILE A 25 6.35 -1.43 6.35
CA ILE A 25 5.20 -2.34 6.26
C ILE A 25 5.72 -3.77 6.41
N LEU A 26 5.18 -4.49 7.38
CA LEU A 26 5.32 -5.93 7.53
C LEU A 26 4.14 -6.58 6.80
N TYR A 27 4.41 -7.50 5.87
CA TYR A 27 3.37 -8.20 5.11
C TYR A 27 3.82 -9.61 4.80
N GLY A 28 3.06 -10.63 5.21
CA GLY A 28 3.35 -12.03 4.88
C GLY A 28 4.79 -12.47 5.20
N GLY A 29 5.38 -11.95 6.29
CA GLY A 29 6.78 -12.20 6.67
C GLY A 29 7.84 -11.36 5.94
N ARG A 30 7.45 -10.54 4.96
CA ARG A 30 8.32 -9.61 4.23
C ARG A 30 8.27 -8.22 4.86
N LYS A 31 9.34 -7.45 4.67
CA LYS A 31 9.47 -6.06 5.15
C LYS A 31 9.63 -5.11 3.96
N PHE A 32 8.86 -4.03 3.95
CA PHE A 32 8.89 -3.02 2.90
C PHE A 32 9.11 -1.64 3.51
N THR A 33 10.28 -1.06 3.28
CA THR A 33 10.59 0.29 3.71
C THR A 33 10.11 1.29 2.66
N CYS A 34 9.27 2.24 3.08
CA CYS A 34 8.65 3.21 2.19
C CYS A 34 8.53 4.57 2.88
N ARG A 35 8.19 5.59 2.09
CA ARG A 35 7.89 6.90 2.64
C ARG A 35 6.54 6.87 3.38
N PRO A 36 6.33 7.71 4.42
CA PRO A 36 5.10 7.70 5.22
C PRO A 36 3.84 7.96 4.40
N ASP A 37 3.93 8.77 3.35
CA ASP A 37 2.81 9.02 2.45
C ASP A 37 2.44 7.78 1.62
N MET A 38 3.43 7.02 1.15
CA MET A 38 3.18 5.79 0.40
C MET A 38 2.58 4.70 1.29
N ALA A 39 3.09 4.56 2.51
CA ALA A 39 2.51 3.68 3.51
C ALA A 39 1.04 4.04 3.77
N ARG A 40 0.73 5.33 3.94
CA ARG A 40 -0.63 5.81 4.19
C ARG A 40 -1.59 5.54 3.03
N ILE A 41 -1.13 5.74 1.79
CA ILE A 41 -1.92 5.41 0.59
C ILE A 41 -2.23 3.91 0.57
N PHE A 42 -1.21 3.07 0.77
CA PHE A 42 -1.38 1.63 0.83
C PHE A 42 -2.37 1.21 1.93
N LEU A 43 -2.19 1.70 3.16
CA LEU A 43 -3.03 1.36 4.31
C LEU A 43 -4.49 1.78 4.10
N LYS A 44 -4.71 2.97 3.53
CA LYS A 44 -6.06 3.42 3.18
C LYS A 44 -6.71 2.44 2.20
N ARG A 45 -6.01 2.08 1.13
CA ARG A 45 -6.58 1.18 0.12
C ARG A 45 -6.78 -0.24 0.64
N ALA A 46 -5.83 -0.76 1.42
CA ALA A 46 -5.93 -2.06 2.04
C ALA A 46 -7.16 -2.15 2.97
N ARG A 47 -7.41 -1.09 3.75
CA ARG A 47 -8.59 -0.98 4.60
C ARG A 47 -9.89 -0.98 3.79
N GLU A 48 -9.97 -0.21 2.71
CA GLU A 48 -11.15 -0.19 1.83
C GLU A 48 -11.49 -1.58 1.28
N VAL A 49 -10.47 -2.35 0.85
CA VAL A 49 -10.64 -3.72 0.36
C VAL A 49 -11.17 -4.67 1.45
N ILE A 50 -10.63 -4.55 2.67
CA ILE A 50 -11.07 -5.37 3.81
C ILE A 50 -12.51 -5.05 4.20
N GLU A 51 -12.86 -3.76 4.23
CA GLU A 51 -14.19 -3.26 4.58
C GLU A 51 -15.24 -3.67 3.53
N SER A 52 -14.90 -3.66 2.24
CA SER A 52 -15.80 -4.17 1.19
C SER A 52 -15.99 -5.69 1.25
N GLY A 53 -15.11 -6.42 1.94
CA GLY A 53 -15.13 -7.88 1.99
C GLY A 53 -14.54 -8.52 0.73
N ASP A 54 -13.87 -7.74 -0.11
CA ASP A 54 -13.21 -8.22 -1.33
C ASP A 54 -11.81 -8.79 -1.04
N GLU A 55 -11.22 -9.36 -2.09
CA GLU A 55 -9.82 -9.70 -2.18
C GLU A 55 -9.22 -9.03 -3.42
N GLN A 56 -8.19 -8.20 -3.24
CA GLN A 56 -7.61 -7.40 -4.33
C GLN A 56 -6.10 -7.24 -4.19
N LEU A 57 -5.41 -7.13 -5.33
CA LEU A 57 -4.01 -6.70 -5.36
C LEU A 57 -3.93 -5.19 -5.15
N VAL A 58 -3.21 -4.78 -4.10
CA VAL A 58 -3.00 -3.38 -3.75
C VAL A 58 -1.52 -3.03 -3.99
N PRO A 59 -1.22 -1.98 -4.78
CA PRO A 59 0.16 -1.58 -5.03
C PRO A 59 0.76 -0.89 -3.81
N LEU A 60 2.00 -1.26 -3.49
CA LEU A 60 2.86 -0.58 -2.53
C LEU A 60 4.09 -0.05 -3.25
N LEU A 61 4.26 1.27 -3.25
CA LEU A 61 5.52 1.90 -3.67
C LEU A 61 6.47 1.95 -2.48
N HIS A 62 7.62 1.29 -2.61
CA HIS A 62 8.65 1.19 -1.58
C HIS A 62 10.05 1.46 -2.17
N ALA A 63 11.08 1.46 -1.32
CA ALA A 63 12.46 1.77 -1.73
C ALA A 63 13.02 0.85 -2.84
N GLY A 64 12.47 -0.35 -2.99
CA GLY A 64 12.87 -1.34 -3.98
C GLY A 64 12.03 -1.32 -5.27
N GLY A 65 11.07 -0.41 -5.40
CA GLY A 65 10.14 -0.35 -6.52
C GLY A 65 8.68 -0.50 -6.12
N ILE A 66 7.89 -1.11 -6.99
CA ILE A 66 6.46 -1.35 -6.77
C ILE A 66 6.25 -2.83 -6.50
N GLU A 67 5.52 -3.14 -5.43
CA GLU A 67 5.09 -4.49 -5.10
C GLU A 67 3.55 -4.56 -5.15
N LEU A 68 2.98 -5.63 -5.72
CA LEU A 68 1.55 -5.90 -5.68
C LEU A 68 1.25 -6.88 -4.54
N LEU A 69 0.59 -6.38 -3.50
CA LEU A 69 0.29 -7.16 -2.30
C LEU A 69 -1.17 -7.57 -2.32
N LEU A 70 -1.43 -8.88 -2.18
CA LEU A 70 -2.79 -9.40 -2.08
C LEU A 70 -3.40 -9.00 -0.73
N VAL A 71 -4.49 -8.24 -0.75
CA VAL A 71 -5.18 -7.82 0.47
C VAL A 71 -6.54 -8.48 0.52
N SER A 72 -6.80 -9.14 1.63
CA SER A 72 -8.08 -9.72 2.03
C SER A 72 -8.23 -9.65 3.55
N ARG A 73 -9.40 -10.02 4.08
CA ARG A 73 -9.64 -10.10 5.53
C ARG A 73 -8.68 -11.04 6.27
N ALA A 74 -8.14 -12.05 5.60
CA ALA A 74 -7.19 -13.01 6.17
C ALA A 74 -5.73 -12.53 6.09
N THR A 75 -5.47 -11.38 5.45
CA THR A 75 -4.10 -10.92 5.17
C THR A 75 -3.49 -10.23 6.39
N PRO A 76 -2.42 -10.79 6.99
CA PRO A 76 -1.73 -10.13 8.10
C PRO A 76 -0.77 -9.06 7.57
N TYR A 77 -0.99 -7.82 7.97
CA TYR A 77 0.00 -6.74 7.78
C TYR A 77 0.04 -5.79 8.98
N SER A 78 1.15 -5.08 9.14
CA SER A 78 1.34 -4.10 10.21
C SER A 78 2.28 -2.99 9.78
N LEU A 79 2.07 -1.79 10.32
CA LEU A 79 2.97 -0.66 10.17
C LEU A 79 3.88 -0.58 11.39
N VAL A 80 5.19 -0.54 11.17
CA VAL A 80 6.17 -0.18 12.18
C VAL A 80 6.62 1.24 11.85
N GLY A 81 6.37 2.16 12.80
CA GLY A 81 6.79 3.55 12.70
C GLY A 81 8.32 3.66 12.52
N PRO A 82 8.83 4.88 12.20
CA PRO A 82 10.27 5.06 12.06
C PRO A 82 10.96 4.52 13.30
N ALA A 83 11.99 3.69 13.12
CA ALA A 83 12.87 3.31 14.21
C ALA A 83 13.37 4.62 14.83
N GLY A 84 12.86 4.95 16.01
CA GLY A 84 13.30 6.12 16.75
C GLY A 84 14.79 5.99 16.96
N GLU A 85 15.54 7.01 16.55
CA GLU A 85 16.81 7.34 17.19
C GLU A 85 16.59 7.67 18.67
#